data_AF-A0A811UVX6-F1
#
_entry.id   AF-A0A811UVX6-F1
#
_cell.length_a   1.000
_cell.length_b   1.000
_cell.length_c   1.000
_cell.angle_alpha   90.00
_cell.angle_beta   90.00
_cell.angle_gamma   90.00
#
_symmetry.space_group_name_H-M   'P 1'
#
loop_
_entity.id
_entity.type
_entity.pdbx_description
1 polymer ?
#
loop_
_entity_poly.entity_id
_entity_poly.type
_entity_poly.pdbx_seq_one_letter_code
_entity_poly.pdbx_strand_id
1 'polypeptide(L)'
;MHSKIENIVKHCSTCREHKYDRHPTKPQIQETPIPQSTGEIAHIDIYSTEKKLILTAIDKRPGKNNTKQSNRTYQRPNKRVDDSLWNTKTGSNRQ
;
A
#
# COMPACT_ATOMS: atom_id res chain seq x y z
N MET A 1 -32.61 27.81 21.86
CA MET A 1 -32.72 27.56 20.41
C MET A 1 -31.75 26.50 19.89
N HIS A 2 -30.58 26.32 20.52
CA HIS A 2 -29.55 25.35 20.12
C HIS A 2 -30.04 23.89 19.98
N SER A 3 -30.84 23.41 20.93
CA SER A 3 -31.36 22.02 20.94
C SER A 3 -32.24 21.67 19.74
N LYS A 4 -32.99 22.63 19.19
CA LYS A 4 -33.81 22.42 17.99
C LYS A 4 -32.95 22.24 16.74
N ILE A 5 -31.88 23.04 16.63
CA ILE A 5 -30.91 22.96 15.54
C ILE A 5 -30.17 21.63 15.58
N GLU A 6 -29.74 21.18 16.76
CA GLU A 6 -29.11 19.86 16.92
C GLU A 6 -30.01 18.72 16.47
N ASN A 7 -31.30 18.77 16.81
CA ASN A 7 -32.25 17.75 16.40
C ASN A 7 -32.44 17.72 14.88
N ILE A 8 -32.52 18.87 14.22
CA ILE A 8 -32.58 18.96 12.75
C ILE A 8 -31.31 18.36 12.13
N VAL A 9 -30.13 18.73 12.64
CA VAL A 9 -28.84 18.23 12.14
C VAL A 9 -28.69 16.73 12.38
N LYS A 10 -29.19 16.18 13.49
CA LYS A 10 -29.16 14.75 13.79
C LYS A 10 -30.04 13.91 12.85
N HIS A 11 -31.17 14.45 12.39
CA HIS A 11 -32.13 13.72 11.55
C HIS A 11 -32.00 14.04 10.05
N CYS A 12 -31.21 15.05 9.68
CA CYS A 12 -30.92 15.36 8.28
C CYS A 12 -30.04 14.26 7.66
N SER A 13 -30.53 13.58 6.62
CA SER A 13 -29.81 12.53 5.89
C SER A 13 -28.49 13.05 5.31
N THR A 14 -28.52 14.21 4.64
CA THR A 14 -27.32 14.85 4.08
C THR A 14 -26.28 15.14 5.15
N CYS A 15 -26.70 15.64 6.32
CA CYS A 15 -25.78 15.88 7.42
C CYS A 15 -25.21 14.58 7.98
N ARG A 16 -25.99 13.50 8.03
CA ARG A 16 -25.52 12.21 8.53
C ARG A 16 -24.49 11.56 7.60
N GLU A 17 -24.67 11.69 6.29
CA GLU A 17 -23.81 11.06 5.27
C GLU A 17 -22.53 11.85 5.00
N HIS A 18 -22.60 13.19 4.97
CA HIS A 18 -21.48 14.03 4.57
C HIS A 18 -20.74 14.72 5.73
N LYS A 19 -21.30 14.69 6.95
CA LYS A 19 -20.57 15.20 8.12
C LYS A 19 -19.55 14.16 8.54
N TYR A 20 -18.28 14.55 8.49
CA TYR A 20 -17.19 13.73 9.01
C TYR A 20 -17.36 13.48 10.53
N ASP A 21 -16.94 12.30 10.98
CA ASP A 21 -16.88 11.99 12.40
C ASP A 21 -15.79 12.82 13.07
N ARG A 22 -16.16 13.55 14.13
CA ARG A 22 -15.24 14.38 14.92
C ARG A 22 -14.53 13.59 16.02
N HIS A 23 -14.96 12.36 16.28
CA HIS A 23 -14.37 11.46 17.27
C HIS A 23 -14.09 10.09 16.65
N PRO A 24 -13.30 10.04 15.56
CA PRO A 24 -12.98 8.77 14.92
C PRO A 24 -12.32 7.82 15.92
N THR A 25 -12.56 6.53 15.74
CA THR A 25 -11.84 5.51 16.49
C THR A 25 -10.34 5.72 16.31
N LYS A 26 -9.59 5.74 17.41
CA LYS A 26 -8.13 5.82 17.40
C LYS A 26 -7.60 4.39 17.44
N PRO A 27 -7.36 3.72 16.29
CA PRO A 27 -6.78 2.39 16.33
C PRO A 27 -5.43 2.46 17.04
N GLN A 28 -5.12 1.46 17.86
CA GLN A 28 -3.78 1.31 18.42
C GLN A 28 -2.84 0.93 17.29
N ILE A 29 -2.03 1.89 16.84
CA ILE A 29 -0.99 1.65 15.84
C ILE A 29 0.14 0.91 16.55
N GLN A 30 0.39 -0.33 16.16
CA GLN A 30 1.52 -1.10 16.66
C GLN A 30 2.83 -0.49 16.15
N GLU A 31 3.83 -0.39 17.03
CA GLU A 31 5.15 0.05 16.63
C GLU A 31 5.75 -0.96 15.64
N THR A 32 6.23 -0.46 14.50
CA THR A 32 6.96 -1.31 13.56
C THR A 32 8.38 -1.49 14.10
N PRO A 33 8.83 -2.73 14.35
CA PRO A 33 10.16 -2.96 14.91
C PRO A 33 11.25 -2.33 14.04
N ILE A 34 12.32 -1.89 14.68
CA ILE A 34 13.51 -1.39 13.99
C ILE A 34 14.29 -2.62 13.51
N PRO A 35 14.57 -2.76 12.21
CA PRO A 35 15.34 -3.88 11.69
C PRO A 35 16.75 -3.85 12.29
N GLN A 36 17.33 -5.00 12.56
CA GLN A 36 18.69 -5.16 13.07
C GLN A 36 19.71 -5.23 11.93
N SER A 37 19.29 -5.72 10.77
CA SER A 37 20.12 -5.92 9.59
C SER A 37 19.49 -5.34 8.32
N THR A 38 20.31 -5.10 7.29
CA THR A 38 19.83 -4.62 5.98
C THR A 38 19.10 -5.75 5.27
N GLY A 39 17.95 -5.47 4.65
CA GLY A 39 17.11 -6.47 3.98
C GLY A 39 16.14 -7.25 4.89
N GLU A 40 16.08 -6.92 6.18
CA GLU A 40 15.18 -7.59 7.13
C GLU A 40 13.73 -7.13 6.99
N ILE A 41 13.52 -5.85 6.66
CA ILE A 41 12.19 -5.26 6.47
C ILE A 41 12.21 -4.46 5.18
N ALA A 42 11.43 -4.88 4.19
CA ALA A 42 11.22 -4.15 2.94
C ALA A 42 9.77 -3.72 2.78
N HIS A 43 9.57 -2.45 2.43
CA HIS A 43 8.28 -1.93 2.00
C HIS A 43 8.19 -2.03 0.48
N ILE A 44 7.25 -2.84 0.00
CA ILE A 44 7.00 -3.04 -1.43
C ILE A 44 5.63 -2.46 -1.72
N ASP A 45 5.55 -1.58 -2.70
CA ASP A 45 4.30 -0.97 -3.15
C ASP A 45 4.24 -0.91 -4.67
N ILE A 46 3.03 -0.77 -5.20
CA ILE A 46 2.75 -0.70 -6.62
C ILE A 46 2.18 0.67 -6.92
N TYR A 47 2.97 1.48 -7.64
CA TYR A 47 2.50 2.73 -8.20
C TYR A 47 2.11 2.54 -9.66
N SER A 48 0.84 2.80 -9.98
CA SER A 48 0.33 2.73 -11.33
C SER A 48 -0.02 4.13 -11.84
N THR A 49 0.48 4.46 -13.03
CA THR A 49 0.11 5.70 -13.74
C THR A 49 -0.02 5.44 -15.23
N GLU A 50 -1.05 6.00 -15.87
CA GLU A 50 -1.38 5.79 -17.28
C GLU A 50 -1.26 4.31 -17.72
N LYS A 51 -0.20 3.97 -18.47
CA LYS A 51 0.11 2.61 -18.97
C LYS A 51 1.39 2.03 -18.35
N LYS A 52 1.87 2.61 -17.25
CA LYS A 52 3.08 2.20 -16.55
C LYS A 52 2.72 1.66 -15.18
N LEU A 53 3.15 0.43 -14.95
CA LEU A 53 3.15 -0.19 -13.64
C LEU A 53 4.58 -0.11 -13.08
N ILE A 54 4.72 0.57 -11.95
CA ILE A 54 6.01 0.77 -11.28
C ILE A 54 5.97 0.02 -9.96
N LEU A 55 6.87 -0.94 -9.80
CA LEU A 55 7.10 -1.59 -8.53
C LEU A 55 8.12 -0.76 -7.74
N THR A 56 7.72 -0.25 -6.59
CA THR A 56 8.61 0.43 -5.65
C THR A 56 8.98 -0.53 -4.53
N ALA A 57 10.27 -0.61 -4.22
CA ALA A 57 10.78 -1.41 -3.12
C ALA A 57 11.76 -0.54 -2.32
N ILE A 58 11.46 -0.34 -1.04
CA ILE A 58 12.27 0.45 -0.11
C ILE A 58 12.70 -0.47 1.02
N ASP A 59 14.00 -0.73 1.12
CA ASP A 59 14.58 -1.43 2.25
C ASP A 59 14.65 -0.50 3.46
N LYS A 60 14.08 -0.92 4.57
CA LYS A 60 14.16 -0.20 5.85
C LYS A 60 15.52 -0.50 6.44
N ARG A 61 16.45 0.43 6.29
CA ARG A 61 17.80 0.28 6.84
C ARG A 61 17.79 0.40 8.38
N PRO A 62 18.55 -0.43 9.12
CA PRO A 62 18.86 -0.17 10.53
C PRO A 62 19.53 1.20 10.64
N GLY A 63 18.85 2.15 11.30
CA GLY A 63 19.38 3.50 11.49
C GLY A 63 20.45 3.53 12.57
N LYS A 64 21.71 3.80 12.20
CA LYS A 64 22.44 4.86 12.92
C LYS A 64 22.01 6.16 12.26
N ASN A 65 21.56 7.12 13.05
CA ASN A 65 21.12 8.46 12.65
C ASN A 65 21.97 8.92 11.45
N ASN A 66 21.34 9.10 10.28
CA ASN A 66 21.80 9.76 9.03
C ASN A 66 21.31 9.03 7.78
N THR A 67 20.09 9.40 7.40
CA THR A 67 19.45 9.45 6.08
C THR A 67 20.37 9.15 4.87
N LYS A 68 20.27 7.93 4.34
CA LYS A 68 20.41 7.65 2.90
C LYS A 68 19.47 6.50 2.52
N GLN A 69 18.28 6.84 2.04
CA GLN A 69 17.40 5.90 1.34
C GLN A 69 17.92 5.73 -0.09
N SER A 70 18.14 4.49 -0.52
CA SER A 70 18.40 4.17 -1.92
C SER A 70 17.09 3.75 -2.58
N ASN A 71 16.55 4.61 -3.45
CA ASN A 71 15.37 4.29 -4.25
C ASN A 71 15.81 3.52 -5.50
N ARG A 72 15.32 2.28 -5.67
CA ARG A 72 15.49 1.55 -6.93
C ARG A 72 14.12 1.34 -7.58
N THR A 73 13.89 2.06 -8.67
CA THR A 73 12.66 1.97 -9.46
C THR A 73 12.84 0.89 -10.53
N TYR A 74 12.04 -0.16 -10.49
CA TYR A 74 11.97 -1.13 -11.58
C TYR A 74 10.79 -0.80 -12.48
N GLN A 75 11.07 -0.31 -13.69
CA GLN A 75 10.07 -0.24 -14.75
C GLN A 75 10.09 -1.57 -15.50
N ARG A 76 8.96 -2.29 -15.52
CA ARG A 76 8.81 -3.44 -16.41
C ARG A 76 8.89 -2.92 -17.85
N PRO A 77 9.85 -3.36 -18.69
CA PRO A 77 9.76 -3.10 -20.11
C PRO A 77 8.47 -3.74 -20.63
N ASN A 78 7.74 -2.98 -21.45
CA ASN A 78 6.46 -3.34 -22.03
C ASN A 78 6.67 -4.44 -23.10
N LYS A 79 7.10 -5.63 -22.68
CA LYS A 79 7.06 -6.82 -23.52
C LYS A 79 5.69 -7.45 -23.29
N ARG A 80 4.84 -7.39 -24.32
CA ARG A 80 3.72 -8.33 -24.48
C ARG A 80 4.31 -9.71 -24.19
N VAL A 81 3.87 -10.34 -23.10
CA VAL A 81 4.14 -11.75 -22.90
C VAL A 81 3.26 -12.43 -23.94
N ASP A 82 3.88 -12.95 -25.00
CA ASP A 82 3.17 -13.92 -25.84
C ASP A 82 2.87 -15.12 -24.94
N ASP A 83 1.58 -15.39 -24.73
CA ASP A 83 1.05 -16.49 -23.90
C ASP A 83 1.44 -17.90 -24.41
N SER A 84 2.29 -18.00 -25.44
CA SER A 84 2.75 -19.24 -26.06
C SER A 84 3.91 -19.93 -25.32
N LEU A 85 4.52 -19.29 -24.31
CA LEU A 85 5.69 -19.83 -23.59
C LEU A 85 5.36 -20.54 -22.25
N TRP A 86 4.08 -20.69 -21.91
CA TRP A 86 3.62 -21.35 -20.68
C TRP A 86 3.26 -22.85 -20.84
N ASN A 87 3.61 -23.49 -21.96
CA ASN A 87 3.23 -24.89 -22.25
C ASN A 87 4.40 -25.83 -22.60
N THR A 88 5.55 -25.77 -21.92
CA THR A 88 6.65 -26.76 -22.15
C THR A 88 7.35 -27.30 -20.90
N LYS A 89 6.70 -27.32 -19.72
CA LYS A 89 7.24 -28.05 -18.56
C LYS A 89 6.19 -28.83 -17.76
N THR A 90 5.45 -29.70 -18.43
CA THR A 90 4.77 -30.84 -17.79
C THR A 90 4.81 -32.03 -18.75
N GLY A 91 5.95 -32.71 -18.82
CA GLY A 91 6.15 -33.87 -19.68
C GLY A 91 7.19 -34.83 -19.11
N SER A 92 6.70 -35.83 -18.39
CA SER A 92 7.26 -37.18 -18.25
C SER A 92 8.72 -37.35 -17.80
N ASN A 93 8.90 -37.60 -16.50
CA ASN A 93 9.99 -38.44 -16.01
C ASN A 93 9.37 -39.68 -15.33
N ARG A 94 9.13 -40.72 -16.13
CA ARG A 94 9.00 -42.11 -15.69
C ARG A 94 10.11 -42.89 -16.40
N GLN A 95 11.16 -43.21 -15.64
CA GLN A 95 11.93 -44.43 -15.81
C GLN A 95 11.57 -45.35 -14.65
#